data_AF-A0A5A7M830-F1
#
_entry.id   AF-A0A5A7M830-F1
#
_cell.length_a   1.000
_cell.length_b   1.000
_cell.length_c   1.000
_cell.angle_alpha   90.00
_cell.angle_beta   90.00
_cell.angle_gamma   90.00
#
_symmetry.space_group_name_H-M   'P 1'
#
loop_
_entity.id
_entity.type
_entity.pdbx_description
1 polymer ?
#
loop_
_entity_poly.entity_id
_entity_poly.type
_entity_poly.pdbx_seq_one_letter_code
_entity_poly.pdbx_strand_id
1 'polypeptide(L)'
;MVRSAMSSAAGEFQASVLRARNEAANKNICTTMCLSTTTNADAPSCDTKGENDWQKGWIIFLNLDCDSSLNSPKKSNDVFFVRQDGDPNILIQSQSSPAVRKISFNSRGYNALSNATELDLIYQTSNNINTKKYGINICLDALGRTRLIPGNNSCSNYK
;
A
#
# COMPACT_ATOMS: atom_id res chain seq x y z
N MET A 1 -21.88 7.31 -5.59
CA MET A 1 -20.60 7.24 -6.32
C MET A 1 -19.39 7.26 -5.38
N VAL A 2 -19.27 8.22 -4.44
CA VAL A 2 -18.12 8.29 -3.50
C VAL A 2 -17.92 7.01 -2.66
N ARG A 3 -18.98 6.48 -2.03
CA ARG A 3 -18.90 5.25 -1.21
C ARG A 3 -18.29 4.06 -1.98
N SER A 4 -18.75 3.82 -3.21
CA SER A 4 -18.28 2.70 -4.03
C SER A 4 -16.83 2.91 -4.48
N ALA A 5 -16.46 4.14 -4.83
CA ALA A 5 -15.09 4.48 -5.21
C ALA A 5 -14.10 4.28 -4.03
N MET A 6 -14.47 4.73 -2.83
CA MET A 6 -13.67 4.50 -1.61
C MET A 6 -13.51 3.01 -1.30
N SER A 7 -14.60 2.23 -1.43
CA SER A 7 -14.56 0.78 -1.24
C SER A 7 -13.69 0.08 -2.28
N SER A 8 -13.72 0.53 -3.54
CA SER A 8 -12.86 0.02 -4.61
C SER A 8 -11.39 0.28 -4.31
N ALA A 9 -11.04 1.53 -3.95
CA ALA A 9 -9.67 1.91 -3.64
C ALA A 9 -9.12 1.13 -2.43
N ALA A 10 -9.93 0.94 -1.38
CA ALA A 10 -9.56 0.09 -0.24
C ALA A 10 -9.30 -1.36 -0.66
N GLY A 11 -10.20 -1.93 -1.48
CA GLY A 11 -10.10 -3.30 -1.97
C GLY A 11 -8.90 -3.51 -2.90
N GLU A 12 -8.59 -2.55 -3.78
CA GLU A 12 -7.42 -2.58 -4.66
C GLU A 12 -6.12 -2.59 -3.87
N PHE A 13 -6.01 -1.72 -2.86
CA PHE A 13 -4.85 -1.67 -2.00
C PHE A 13 -4.69 -2.98 -1.22
N GLN A 14 -5.78 -3.46 -0.59
CA GLN A 14 -5.80 -4.72 0.15
C GLN A 14 -5.38 -5.91 -0.73
N ALA A 15 -5.93 -6.00 -1.94
CA ALA A 15 -5.62 -7.05 -2.90
C ALA A 15 -4.16 -6.97 -3.38
N SER A 16 -3.61 -5.76 -3.52
CA SER A 16 -2.21 -5.55 -3.90
C SER A 16 -1.25 -6.03 -2.82
N VAL A 17 -1.55 -5.73 -1.56
CA VAL A 17 -0.76 -6.24 -0.42
C VAL A 17 -0.81 -7.77 -0.36
N LEU A 18 -2.00 -8.37 -0.51
CA LEU A 18 -2.15 -9.82 -0.57
C LEU A 18 -1.40 -10.44 -1.77
N ARG A 19 -1.43 -9.79 -2.93
CA ARG A 19 -0.68 -10.24 -4.11
C ARG A 19 0.82 -10.24 -3.85
N ALA A 20 1.38 -9.16 -3.30
CA ALA A 20 2.81 -9.08 -2.97
C ALA A 20 3.22 -10.19 -2.00
N ARG A 21 2.41 -10.39 -0.94
CA ARG A 21 2.64 -11.43 0.07
C ARG A 21 2.58 -12.84 -0.50
N ASN A 22 1.55 -13.14 -1.28
CA ASN A 22 1.36 -14.47 -1.88
C ASN A 22 2.46 -14.75 -2.90
N GLU A 23 2.86 -13.78 -3.70
CA GLU A 23 3.96 -13.94 -4.65
C GLU A 23 5.27 -14.28 -3.92
N ALA A 24 5.55 -13.60 -2.81
CA ALA A 24 6.73 -13.87 -2.00
C ALA A 24 6.74 -15.30 -1.44
N ALA A 25 5.61 -15.72 -0.86
CA ALA A 25 5.45 -17.05 -0.29
C ALA A 25 5.49 -18.16 -1.35
N ASN A 26 4.77 -17.99 -2.46
CA ASN A 26 4.64 -19.00 -3.51
C ASN A 26 5.95 -19.21 -4.27
N LYS A 27 6.71 -18.15 -4.51
CA LYS A 27 7.99 -18.22 -5.23
C LYS A 27 9.19 -18.45 -4.31
N ASN A 28 8.99 -18.46 -2.99
CA ASN A 28 10.07 -18.51 -2.00
C ASN A 28 11.13 -17.41 -2.24
N ILE A 29 10.68 -16.20 -2.58
CA ILE A 29 11.51 -15.03 -2.94
C ILE A 29 10.96 -13.80 -2.19
N CYS A 30 11.78 -12.80 -1.90
CA CYS A 30 11.28 -11.56 -1.32
C CYS A 30 10.60 -10.68 -2.38
N THR A 31 9.53 -9.98 -2.02
CA THR A 31 8.86 -9.01 -2.89
C THR A 31 8.77 -7.66 -2.21
N THR A 32 8.60 -6.61 -2.99
CA THR A 32 8.42 -5.26 -2.48
C THR A 32 7.23 -4.62 -3.18
N MET A 33 6.28 -4.14 -2.38
CA MET A 33 5.26 -3.19 -2.80
C MET A 33 5.69 -1.80 -2.36
N CYS A 34 5.65 -0.80 -3.24
CA CYS A 34 5.96 0.57 -2.86
C CYS A 34 5.14 1.59 -3.64
N LEU A 35 4.88 2.72 -3.00
CA LEU A 35 4.29 3.90 -3.63
C LEU A 35 5.17 4.30 -4.81
N SER A 36 4.55 4.64 -5.94
CA SER A 36 5.25 5.08 -7.14
C SER A 36 4.52 6.24 -7.79
N THR A 37 5.26 7.29 -8.14
CA THR A 37 4.78 8.43 -8.94
C THR A 37 5.16 8.29 -10.42
N THR A 38 5.81 7.19 -10.79
CA THR A 38 6.32 6.92 -12.16
C THR A 38 5.68 5.66 -12.74
N THR A 39 4.43 5.35 -12.40
CA THR A 39 3.74 4.11 -12.82
C THR A 39 3.55 3.99 -14.33
N ASN A 40 3.68 5.10 -15.07
CA ASN A 40 3.54 5.15 -16.52
C ASN A 40 4.89 5.15 -17.26
N ALA A 41 6.01 5.07 -16.53
CA ALA A 41 7.34 4.99 -17.12
C ALA A 41 7.71 3.55 -17.48
N ASP A 42 8.61 3.37 -18.44
CA ASP A 42 9.10 2.04 -18.86
C ASP A 42 9.82 1.28 -17.71
N ALA A 43 10.40 2.04 -16.78
CA ALA A 43 11.06 1.53 -15.58
C ALA A 43 10.47 2.22 -14.34
N PRO A 44 9.31 1.78 -13.85
CA PRO A 44 8.71 2.40 -12.68
C PRO A 44 9.55 2.10 -11.42
N SER A 45 9.59 3.06 -10.50
CA SER A 45 10.38 2.98 -9.27
C SER A 45 9.58 3.47 -8.08
N CYS A 46 10.04 3.14 -6.88
CA CYS A 46 9.46 3.62 -5.64
C CYS A 46 9.66 5.13 -5.51
N ASP A 47 8.66 5.83 -4.97
CA ASP A 47 8.80 7.25 -4.64
C ASP A 47 9.77 7.43 -3.48
N THR A 48 10.77 8.27 -3.72
CA THR A 48 11.76 8.69 -2.71
C THR A 48 11.66 10.18 -2.41
N LYS A 49 10.72 10.89 -3.04
CA LYS A 49 10.73 12.36 -3.18
C LYS A 49 9.80 13.10 -2.24
N GLY A 50 8.96 12.39 -1.47
CA GLY A 50 8.17 13.05 -0.42
C GLY A 50 6.69 12.67 -0.42
N GLU A 51 6.22 11.93 -1.42
CA GLU A 51 4.81 11.57 -1.53
C GLU A 51 4.43 10.57 -0.44
N ASN A 52 3.34 10.83 0.27
CA ASN A 52 2.85 10.02 1.38
C ASN A 52 1.53 9.32 1.06
N ASP A 53 0.87 9.74 0.00
CA ASP A 53 -0.48 9.33 -0.30
C ASP A 53 -0.50 8.29 -1.44
N TRP A 54 -0.87 7.06 -1.10
CA TRP A 54 -0.74 5.88 -1.97
C TRP A 54 -1.67 5.89 -3.18
N GLN A 55 -2.69 6.76 -3.25
CA GLN A 55 -3.55 6.89 -4.44
C GLN A 55 -2.81 7.36 -5.68
N LYS A 56 -1.59 7.90 -5.54
CA LYS A 56 -0.71 8.24 -6.68
C LYS A 56 -0.26 7.03 -7.47
N GLY A 57 -0.43 5.83 -6.90
CA GLY A 57 -0.09 4.57 -7.52
C GLY A 57 0.99 3.83 -6.76
N TRP A 58 1.16 2.57 -7.13
CA TRP A 58 2.16 1.70 -6.54
C TRP A 58 2.57 0.62 -7.52
N ILE A 59 3.74 0.06 -7.27
CA ILE A 59 4.27 -1.09 -7.99
C ILE A 59 4.55 -2.23 -7.03
N ILE A 60 4.54 -3.45 -7.57
CA ILE A 60 5.01 -4.63 -6.87
C ILE A 60 6.03 -5.33 -7.77
N PHE A 61 7.20 -5.63 -7.19
CA PHE A 61 8.31 -6.24 -7.89
C PHE A 61 9.06 -7.27 -7.04
N LEU A 62 9.81 -8.14 -7.71
CA LEU A 62 10.68 -9.12 -7.08
C LEU A 62 11.91 -8.42 -6.48
N ASN A 63 12.23 -8.77 -5.23
CA ASN A 63 13.41 -8.33 -4.50
C ASN A 63 14.28 -9.56 -4.21
N LEU A 64 15.00 -10.03 -5.23
CA LEU A 64 15.70 -11.32 -5.18
C LEU A 64 16.72 -11.44 -4.03
N ASP A 65 17.29 -10.32 -3.60
CA ASP A 65 18.31 -10.27 -2.53
C ASP A 65 17.71 -9.91 -1.17
N CYS A 66 16.38 -9.72 -1.08
CA CYS A 66 15.71 -9.25 0.13
C CYS A 66 16.27 -7.92 0.67
N ASP A 67 16.75 -7.05 -0.22
CA ASP A 67 17.35 -5.77 0.13
C ASP A 67 16.27 -4.75 0.52
N SER A 68 16.25 -4.37 1.80
CA SER A 68 15.30 -3.38 2.34
C SER A 68 15.52 -1.96 1.80
N SER A 69 16.69 -1.65 1.25
CA SER A 69 17.02 -0.33 0.68
C SER A 69 16.58 -0.18 -0.78
N LEU A 70 16.22 -1.29 -1.44
CA LEU A 70 15.85 -1.32 -2.85
C LEU A 70 14.63 -0.44 -3.14
N ASN A 71 14.79 0.51 -4.05
CA ASN A 71 13.75 1.48 -4.46
C ASN A 71 13.34 1.31 -5.92
N SER A 72 13.85 0.29 -6.61
CA SER A 72 13.48 -0.04 -7.98
C SER A 72 13.74 -1.53 -8.21
N PRO A 73 13.00 -2.17 -9.12
CA PRO A 73 13.36 -3.51 -9.56
C PRO A 73 14.80 -3.53 -10.12
N LYS A 74 15.51 -4.65 -9.98
CA LYS A 74 16.84 -4.81 -10.59
C LYS A 74 16.75 -4.92 -12.11
N LYS A 75 15.69 -5.55 -12.61
CA LYS A 75 15.37 -5.65 -14.03
C LYS A 75 13.93 -5.25 -14.25
N SER A 76 13.61 -4.61 -15.38
CA SER A 76 12.23 -4.16 -15.66
C SER A 76 11.19 -5.28 -15.60
N ASN A 77 11.58 -6.51 -15.98
CA ASN A 77 10.72 -7.70 -15.92
C ASN A 77 10.51 -8.27 -14.50
N ASP A 78 11.18 -7.73 -13.48
CA ASP A 78 10.93 -8.09 -12.08
C ASP A 78 9.66 -7.41 -11.54
N VAL A 79 9.14 -6.38 -12.22
CA VAL A 79 7.84 -5.78 -11.90
C VAL A 79 6.74 -6.68 -12.44
N PHE A 80 5.84 -7.11 -11.55
CA PHE A 80 4.74 -8.00 -11.92
C PHE A 80 3.35 -7.40 -11.63
N PHE A 81 3.31 -6.23 -10.99
CA PHE A 81 2.07 -5.49 -10.83
C PHE A 81 2.34 -3.98 -10.78
N VAL A 82 1.50 -3.22 -11.46
CA VAL A 82 1.48 -1.76 -11.44
C VAL A 82 0.03 -1.33 -11.26
N ARG A 83 -0.21 -0.42 -10.32
CA ARG A 83 -1.48 0.28 -10.16
C ARG A 83 -1.22 1.76 -10.39
N GLN A 84 -1.81 2.31 -11.45
CA GLN A 84 -1.69 3.73 -11.83
C GLN A 84 -2.38 4.64 -10.82
N ASP A 85 -2.21 5.95 -10.94
CA ASP A 85 -2.92 6.92 -10.11
C ASP A 85 -4.45 6.77 -10.20
N GLY A 86 -5.11 7.08 -9.09
CA GLY A 86 -6.57 6.96 -8.94
C GLY A 86 -7.27 8.31 -8.91
N ASP A 87 -8.53 8.31 -8.47
CA ASP A 87 -9.27 9.56 -8.21
C ASP A 87 -8.47 10.43 -7.21
N PRO A 88 -8.06 11.65 -7.59
CA PRO A 88 -7.27 12.53 -6.74
C PRO A 88 -8.02 12.99 -5.49
N ASN A 89 -9.35 12.80 -5.43
CA ASN A 89 -10.14 13.11 -4.25
C ASN A 89 -10.12 11.99 -3.21
N ILE A 90 -9.68 10.77 -3.54
CA ILE A 90 -9.59 9.66 -2.60
C ILE A 90 -8.14 9.51 -2.19
N LEU A 91 -7.83 9.85 -0.95
CA LEU A 91 -6.47 9.81 -0.42
C LEU A 91 -6.28 8.56 0.41
N ILE A 92 -5.14 7.87 0.24
CA ILE A 92 -4.76 6.70 1.04
C ILE A 92 -3.49 7.08 1.82
N GLN A 93 -3.66 7.50 3.08
CA GLN A 93 -2.62 8.20 3.83
C GLN A 93 -2.03 7.32 4.92
N SER A 94 -0.71 7.10 4.91
CA SER A 94 -0.06 6.39 6.01
C SER A 94 -0.10 7.23 7.30
N GLN A 95 -0.54 6.62 8.40
CA GLN A 95 -0.56 7.24 9.73
C GLN A 95 0.72 6.97 10.54
N SER A 96 1.69 6.27 9.96
CA SER A 96 2.99 6.01 10.59
C SER A 96 3.93 7.20 10.48
N SER A 97 4.87 7.34 11.42
CA SER A 97 5.95 8.32 11.37
C SER A 97 7.30 7.60 11.51
N PRO A 98 8.15 7.57 10.46
CA PRO A 98 7.91 8.09 9.12
C PRO A 98 6.79 7.36 8.37
N ALA A 99 6.18 8.02 7.39
CA ALA A 99 5.13 7.44 6.57
C ALA A 99 5.63 6.16 5.86
N VAL A 100 4.81 5.10 5.91
CA VAL A 100 5.10 3.85 5.22
C VAL A 100 4.85 4.05 3.74
N ARG A 101 5.91 4.02 2.93
CA ARG A 101 5.88 4.10 1.47
C ARG A 101 6.32 2.81 0.79
N LYS A 102 6.78 1.85 1.58
CA LYS A 102 7.34 0.58 1.11
C LYS A 102 6.97 -0.52 2.09
N ILE A 103 6.47 -1.63 1.55
CA ILE A 103 6.07 -2.83 2.27
C ILE A 103 6.77 -3.99 1.57
N SER A 104 7.84 -4.49 2.19
CA SER A 104 8.58 -5.65 1.68
C SER A 104 8.13 -6.91 2.39
N PHE A 105 7.98 -8.01 1.66
CA PHE A 105 7.65 -9.33 2.17
C PHE A 105 8.84 -10.25 1.99
N ASN A 106 9.12 -11.06 3.02
CA ASN A 106 10.07 -12.15 2.90
C ASN A 106 9.43 -13.39 2.27
N SER A 107 10.24 -14.41 1.99
CA SER A 107 9.78 -15.68 1.39
C SER A 107 8.77 -16.48 2.22
N ARG A 108 8.53 -16.09 3.48
CA ARG A 108 7.48 -16.67 4.35
C ARG A 108 6.20 -15.85 4.35
N GLY A 109 6.16 -14.74 3.60
CA GLY A 109 5.03 -13.83 3.54
C GLY A 109 4.88 -12.93 4.77
N TYR A 110 5.92 -12.81 5.61
CA TYR A 110 5.96 -11.78 6.67
C TYR A 110 6.47 -10.49 6.08
N ASN A 111 5.89 -9.36 6.50
CA ASN A 111 6.42 -8.08 6.07
C ASN A 111 7.57 -7.63 6.96
N ALA A 112 8.41 -6.75 6.41
CA ALA A 112 9.57 -6.18 7.08
C ALA A 112 9.25 -4.88 7.85
N LEU A 113 7.98 -4.54 8.06
CA LEU A 113 7.62 -3.37 8.87
C LEU A 113 7.96 -3.66 10.32
N SER A 114 8.57 -2.67 10.99
CA SER A 114 8.91 -2.75 12.40
C SER A 114 7.67 -2.78 13.30
N ASN A 115 6.56 -2.21 12.84
CA ASN A 115 5.29 -2.14 13.55
C ASN A 115 4.13 -2.34 12.59
N ALA A 116 2.96 -2.71 13.13
CA ALA A 116 1.72 -2.59 12.39
C ALA A 116 1.50 -1.14 11.95
N THR A 117 0.98 -0.94 10.75
CA THR A 117 0.67 0.39 10.20
C THR A 117 -0.81 0.51 9.92
N GLU A 118 -1.29 1.74 10.03
CA GLU A 118 -2.62 2.15 9.62
C GLU A 118 -2.49 3.06 8.39
N LEU A 119 -3.40 2.87 7.42
CA LEU A 119 -3.59 3.80 6.32
C LEU A 119 -5.03 4.29 6.32
N ASP A 120 -5.22 5.60 6.36
CA ASP A 120 -6.53 6.22 6.34
C ASP A 120 -6.96 6.47 4.90
N LEU A 121 -8.12 5.94 4.53
CA LEU A 121 -8.74 6.19 3.24
C LEU A 121 -9.82 7.27 3.41
N ILE A 122 -9.48 8.48 2.98
CA ILE A 122 -10.31 9.68 3.17
C ILE A 122 -10.74 10.30 1.84
N TYR A 123 -11.79 11.11 1.88
CA TYR A 123 -12.23 11.90 0.72
C TYR A 123 -11.82 13.37 0.91
N GLN A 124 -10.81 13.81 0.16
CA GLN A 124 -10.19 15.15 0.14
C GLN A 124 -9.54 15.59 1.46
N THR A 125 -10.30 15.58 2.57
CA THR A 125 -9.83 15.97 3.91
C THR A 125 -10.51 15.12 4.98
N SER A 126 -9.90 15.05 6.17
CA SER A 126 -10.44 14.31 7.32
C SER A 126 -11.80 14.84 7.79
N ASN A 127 -12.03 16.15 7.66
CA ASN A 127 -13.26 16.81 8.09
C ASN A 127 -14.41 16.72 7.07
N ASN A 128 -14.16 16.23 5.86
CA ASN A 128 -15.19 16.10 4.83
C ASN A 128 -16.32 15.17 5.28
N ILE A 129 -17.57 15.53 4.95
CA ILE A 129 -18.74 14.73 5.30
C ILE A 129 -18.70 13.32 4.70
N ASN A 130 -18.11 13.17 3.51
CA ASN A 130 -17.92 11.87 2.87
C ASN A 130 -16.85 11.06 3.60
N THR A 131 -15.79 11.67 4.11
CA THR A 131 -14.80 10.99 4.95
C THR A 131 -15.45 10.48 6.23
N LYS A 132 -16.20 11.32 6.94
CA LYS A 132 -16.88 10.92 8.18
C LYS A 132 -17.89 9.79 7.99
N LYS A 133 -18.51 9.71 6.81
CA LYS A 133 -19.58 8.74 6.51
C LYS A 133 -19.08 7.46 5.82
N TYR A 134 -18.04 7.55 4.99
CA TYR A 134 -17.58 6.48 4.11
C TYR A 134 -16.08 6.19 4.22
N GLY A 135 -15.36 6.87 5.13
CA GLY A 135 -13.96 6.61 5.42
C GLY A 135 -13.71 5.15 5.79
N ILE A 136 -12.57 4.64 5.37
CA ILE A 136 -12.12 3.27 5.64
C ILE A 136 -10.68 3.34 6.12
N ASN A 137 -10.36 2.70 7.24
CA ASN A 137 -8.97 2.57 7.64
C ASN A 137 -8.49 1.16 7.29
N ILE A 138 -7.27 1.08 6.76
CA ILE A 138 -6.61 -0.14 6.33
C ILE A 138 -5.56 -0.48 7.38
N CYS A 139 -5.80 -1.54 8.12
CA CYS A 139 -4.85 -2.07 9.08
C CYS A 139 -3.95 -3.09 8.42
N LEU A 140 -2.64 -2.92 8.55
CA LEU A 140 -1.63 -3.90 8.14
C LEU A 140 -0.82 -4.30 9.36
N ASP A 141 -0.92 -5.57 9.76
CA ASP A 141 -0.14 -6.10 10.88
C ASP A 141 1.27 -6.55 10.47
N ALA A 142 2.14 -6.86 11.44
CA ALA A 142 3.50 -7.34 11.19
C ALA A 142 3.57 -8.70 10.47
N LEU A 143 2.46 -9.45 10.41
CA LEU A 143 2.39 -10.73 9.69
C LEU A 143 1.96 -10.56 8.24
N GLY A 144 1.72 -9.33 7.78
CA GLY A 144 1.35 -9.05 6.39
C GLY A 144 -0.13 -9.18 6.11
N ARG A 145 -0.97 -9.24 7.15
CA ARG A 145 -2.42 -9.37 7.01
C ARG A 145 -3.05 -7.99 7.00
N THR A 146 -3.96 -7.80 6.04
CA THR A 146 -4.72 -6.57 5.89
C THR A 146 -6.15 -6.74 6.38
N ARG A 147 -6.68 -5.72 7.06
CA ARG A 147 -8.08 -5.63 7.49
C ARG A 147 -8.63 -4.24 7.22
N LEU A 148 -9.85 -4.18 6.69
CA LEU A 148 -10.58 -2.93 6.50
C LEU A 148 -11.47 -2.68 7.71
N ILE A 149 -11.45 -1.47 8.26
CA ILE A 149 -12.29 -1.05 9.38
C ILE A 149 -12.99 0.28 9.05
N PRO A 150 -14.11 0.63 9.70
CA PRO A 150 -14.73 1.94 9.50
C PRO A 150 -13.76 3.06 9.93
N GLY A 151 -13.62 4.11 9.11
CA GLY A 151 -12.61 5.15 9.29
C GLY A 151 -12.77 6.07 10.51
N ASN A 152 -13.82 5.88 11.31
CA ASN A 152 -13.95 6.52 12.63
C ASN A 152 -13.34 5.67 13.76
N ASN A 153 -12.66 4.58 13.45
CA ASN A 153 -11.94 3.72 14.39
C ASN A 153 -10.47 3.64 14.01
N SER A 154 -9.62 3.34 15.00
CA SER A 154 -8.19 3.08 14.77
C SER A 154 -7.88 1.59 14.79
N CYS A 155 -6.82 1.19 14.10
CA CYS A 155 -6.35 -0.19 14.06
C CYS A 155 -5.93 -0.72 15.43
N SER A 156 -5.46 0.15 16.32
CA SER A 156 -5.08 -0.17 17.69
C SER A 156 -6.25 -0.54 18.61
N ASN A 157 -7.44 0.01 18.35
CA ASN A 157 -8.59 -0.08 19.26
C ASN A 157 -9.75 -0.90 18.70
N TYR A 158 -9.73 -1.21 17.40
CA TYR A 158 -10.78 -1.95 16.73
C TYR A 158 -10.54 -3.46 16.86
N LYS A 159 -11.44 -4.17 17.55
CA LYS A 159 -11.38 -5.63 17.70
C LYS A 159 -12.16 -6.32 16.60
#